data_AF-A0A941KX74-F1
#
_entry.id   AF-A0A941KX74-F1
#
_cell.length_a   1.000
_cell.length_b   1.000
_cell.length_c   1.000
_cell.angle_alpha   90.00
_cell.angle_beta   90.00
_cell.angle_gamma   90.00
#
_symmetry.space_group_name_H-M   'P 1'
#
loop_
_entity.id
_entity.type
_entity.pdbx_description
1 polymer ?
#
loop_
_entity_poly.entity_id
_entity_poly.type
_entity_poly.pdbx_seq_one_letter_code
_entity_poly.pdbx_strand_id
1 'polypeptide(L)'
;MAYQQLKTKHRALRESFHQNLSLRTHRALSWLDKAEQSVEDLDIQFISLWIAFNAAYATDIDAQYRTTERGMFESFFEKLLELDNENHLYNLVWAEFSSTIRLLLNNQFIFQPFWDYQNGIIAEEDWKADFNNSKKRAAQGLGNKNTPLVLSVVFRRVYTLRNQIIHGGATWNIDLPQ
;
A
#
# COMPACT_ATOMS: atom_id res chain seq x y z
N MET A 1 18.69 2.77 7.26
CA MET A 1 18.62 2.61 5.80
C MET A 1 18.54 1.13 5.46
N ALA A 2 17.33 0.67 5.15
CA ALA A 2 17.05 -0.72 4.79
C ALA A 2 17.61 -1.06 3.40
N TYR A 3 17.71 -0.09 2.47
CA TYR A 3 18.19 -0.33 1.11
C TYR A 3 19.57 -0.96 1.08
N GLN A 4 20.57 -0.40 1.77
CA GLN A 4 21.95 -0.89 1.72
C GLN A 4 22.05 -2.35 2.20
N GLN A 5 21.35 -2.69 3.27
CA GLN A 5 21.30 -4.06 3.81
C GLN A 5 20.63 -5.01 2.82
N LEU A 6 19.46 -4.64 2.30
CA LEU A 6 18.70 -5.48 1.35
C LEU A 6 19.41 -5.61 0.00
N LYS A 7 20.12 -4.58 -0.46
CA LYS A 7 20.92 -4.59 -1.70
C LYS A 7 22.11 -5.51 -1.57
N THR A 8 22.78 -5.50 -0.42
CA THR A 8 23.88 -6.42 -0.11
C THR A 8 23.37 -7.86 -0.10
N LYS A 9 22.25 -8.12 0.59
CA LYS A 9 21.59 -9.43 0.60
C LYS A 9 21.19 -9.90 -0.81
N HIS A 10 20.58 -9.03 -1.61
CA HIS A 10 20.22 -9.34 -3.00
C HIS A 10 21.46 -9.69 -3.83
N ARG A 11 22.55 -8.91 -3.75
CA ARG A 11 23.79 -9.22 -4.48
C ARG A 11 24.39 -10.58 -4.11
N ALA A 12 24.34 -10.96 -2.84
CA ALA A 12 24.85 -12.24 -2.36
C ALA A 12 23.98 -13.44 -2.81
N LEU A 13 22.66 -13.25 -2.96
CA LEU A 13 21.73 -14.35 -3.25
C LEU A 13 21.24 -14.41 -4.70
N ARG A 14 21.37 -13.34 -5.48
CA ARG A 14 20.70 -13.19 -6.78
C ARG A 14 21.07 -14.24 -7.83
N GLU A 15 22.22 -14.90 -7.71
CA GLU A 15 22.66 -15.92 -8.66
C GLU A 15 21.82 -17.20 -8.57
N SER A 16 21.22 -17.48 -7.40
CA SER A 16 20.32 -18.63 -7.20
C SER A 16 18.85 -18.31 -7.47
N PHE A 17 18.52 -17.04 -7.78
CA PHE A 17 17.15 -16.63 -8.02
C PHE A 17 16.76 -16.85 -9.48
N HIS A 18 15.49 -17.21 -9.70
CA HIS A 18 14.90 -17.10 -11.02
C HIS A 18 15.05 -15.66 -11.55
N GLN A 19 15.33 -15.49 -12.84
CA GLN A 19 15.65 -14.18 -13.44
C GLN A 19 14.57 -13.13 -13.15
N ASN A 20 13.28 -13.51 -13.23
CA ASN A 20 12.16 -12.62 -12.95
C ASN A 20 12.15 -12.13 -11.49
N LEU A 21 12.45 -12.99 -10.53
CA LEU A 21 12.58 -12.60 -9.12
C LEU A 21 13.77 -11.65 -8.95
N SER A 22 14.92 -11.97 -9.54
CA SER A 22 16.12 -11.14 -9.45
C SER A 22 15.89 -9.73 -10.02
N LEU A 23 15.23 -9.63 -11.18
CA LEU A 23 14.92 -8.36 -11.85
C LEU A 23 13.94 -7.51 -11.06
N ARG A 24 12.83 -8.10 -10.60
CA ARG A 24 11.79 -7.37 -9.87
C ARG A 24 12.29 -6.88 -8.50
N THR A 25 13.07 -7.70 -7.79
CA THR A 25 13.75 -7.29 -6.55
C THR A 25 14.76 -6.18 -6.81
N HIS A 26 15.53 -6.26 -7.91
CA HIS A 26 16.45 -5.19 -8.27
C HIS A 26 15.74 -3.84 -8.48
N ARG A 27 14.62 -3.84 -9.23
CA ARG A 27 13.80 -2.65 -9.48
C ARG A 27 13.17 -2.12 -8.19
N ALA A 28 12.64 -3.00 -7.34
CA ALA A 28 12.10 -2.62 -6.04
C ALA A 28 13.15 -1.90 -5.19
N LEU A 29 14.37 -2.45 -5.15
CA LEU A 29 15.47 -1.87 -4.39
C LEU A 29 15.94 -0.52 -4.96
N SER A 30 15.92 -0.30 -6.27
CA SER A 30 16.31 1.02 -6.82
C SER A 30 15.32 2.12 -6.43
N TRP A 31 14.03 1.79 -6.36
CA TRP A 31 13.01 2.74 -5.91
C TRP A 31 12.99 2.91 -4.39
N LEU A 32 13.34 1.87 -3.63
CA LEU A 32 13.56 2.01 -2.18
C LEU A 32 14.74 2.95 -1.88
N ASP A 33 15.84 2.84 -2.64
CA ASP A 33 16.97 3.78 -2.55
C ASP A 33 16.51 5.22 -2.79
N LYS A 34 15.70 5.44 -3.84
CA LYS A 34 15.13 6.76 -4.11
C LYS A 34 14.25 7.26 -2.96
N ALA A 35 13.42 6.40 -2.37
CA ALA A 35 12.58 6.75 -1.22
C ALA A 35 13.40 7.15 0.01
N GLU A 36 14.50 6.45 0.28
CA GLU A 36 15.41 6.76 1.39
C GLU A 36 16.16 8.08 1.18
N GLN A 37 16.35 8.52 -0.06
CA GLN A 37 16.95 9.81 -0.41
C GLN A 37 15.94 10.98 -0.43
N SER A 38 14.64 10.69 -0.35
CA SER A 38 13.56 11.68 -0.46
C SER A 38 12.87 11.98 0.87
N VAL A 39 13.56 11.81 2.01
CA VAL A 39 12.99 12.03 3.35
C VAL A 39 12.47 13.45 3.60
N GLU A 40 12.93 14.43 2.83
CA GLU A 40 12.49 15.84 2.92
C GLU A 40 11.20 16.12 2.14
N ASP A 41 10.79 15.21 1.25
CA ASP A 41 9.58 15.33 0.43
C ASP A 41 8.75 14.05 0.56
N LEU A 42 7.74 14.10 1.43
CA LEU A 42 6.90 12.95 1.76
C LEU A 42 6.08 12.47 0.57
N ASP A 43 5.68 13.34 -0.36
CA ASP A 43 4.92 12.95 -1.56
C ASP A 43 5.83 12.13 -2.49
N ILE A 44 7.06 12.60 -2.71
CA ILE A 44 8.06 11.88 -3.52
C ILE A 44 8.50 10.59 -2.85
N GLN A 45 8.73 10.60 -1.54
CA GLN A 45 9.05 9.40 -0.77
C GLN A 45 7.92 8.36 -0.87
N PHE A 46 6.67 8.79 -0.68
CA PHE A 46 5.51 7.94 -0.79
C PHE A 46 5.38 7.30 -2.17
N ILE A 47 5.48 8.11 -3.24
CA ILE A 47 5.44 7.62 -4.62
C ILE A 47 6.58 6.62 -4.87
N SER A 48 7.78 6.91 -4.39
CA SER A 48 8.94 6.02 -4.55
C SER A 48 8.75 4.68 -3.83
N LEU A 49 8.20 4.69 -2.61
CA LEU A 49 7.83 3.47 -1.88
C LEU A 49 6.74 2.69 -2.59
N TRP A 50 5.74 3.37 -3.15
CA TRP A 50 4.68 2.74 -3.93
C TRP A 50 5.23 2.04 -5.17
N ILE A 51 6.15 2.68 -5.89
CA ILE A 51 6.80 2.06 -7.07
C ILE A 51 7.69 0.89 -6.63
N ALA A 52 8.42 1.02 -5.52
CA ALA A 52 9.23 -0.06 -4.97
C ALA A 52 8.37 -1.30 -4.64
N PHE A 53 7.23 -1.07 -3.97
CA PHE A 53 6.25 -2.12 -3.66
C PHE A 53 5.69 -2.76 -4.94
N ASN A 54 5.23 -1.95 -5.90
CA ASN A 54 4.75 -2.43 -7.19
C ASN A 54 5.79 -3.28 -7.93
N ALA A 55 7.05 -2.87 -7.94
CA ALA A 55 8.12 -3.64 -8.55
C ALA A 55 8.39 -4.97 -7.80
N ALA A 56 8.15 -5.04 -6.49
CA ALA A 56 8.41 -6.26 -5.71
C ALA A 56 7.35 -7.35 -5.95
N TYR A 57 6.07 -6.98 -6.07
CA TYR A 57 4.99 -7.96 -6.27
C TYR A 57 4.65 -8.22 -7.73
N ALA A 58 4.98 -7.30 -8.64
CA ALA A 58 4.78 -7.49 -10.08
C ALA A 58 5.42 -8.82 -10.50
N THR A 59 4.57 -9.75 -10.89
CA THR A 59 4.93 -10.97 -11.61
C THR A 59 4.57 -10.70 -13.08
N ASP A 60 5.23 -11.36 -14.01
CA ASP A 60 4.77 -11.46 -15.41
C ASP A 60 3.46 -12.29 -15.47
N ILE A 61 2.49 -11.97 -14.63
CA ILE A 61 1.12 -12.45 -14.76
C ILE A 61 0.60 -11.68 -15.96
N ASP A 62 0.34 -12.42 -17.04
CA ASP A 62 -0.16 -11.92 -18.31
C ASP A 62 -1.05 -10.70 -18.12
N ALA A 63 -0.81 -9.70 -18.95
CA ALA A 63 -1.62 -8.50 -19.11
C ALA A 63 -3.15 -8.75 -19.18
N GLN A 64 -3.56 -10.01 -19.42
CA GLN A 64 -4.91 -10.53 -19.52
C GLN A 64 -5.55 -10.88 -18.15
N TYR A 65 -4.76 -11.20 -17.12
CA TYR A 65 -5.21 -11.45 -15.74
C TYR A 65 -5.17 -10.19 -14.86
N ARG A 66 -5.22 -9.00 -15.48
CA ARG A 66 -5.44 -7.72 -14.79
C ARG A 66 -6.89 -7.61 -14.29
N THR A 67 -7.35 -8.62 -13.56
CA THR A 67 -8.61 -8.63 -12.81
C THR A 67 -8.48 -7.70 -11.61
N THR A 68 -8.61 -6.39 -11.85
CA THR A 68 -8.57 -5.29 -10.88
C THR A 68 -7.30 -5.25 -10.02
N GLU A 69 -6.62 -4.11 -9.91
CA GLU A 69 -5.46 -3.97 -9.01
C GLU A 69 -5.76 -4.39 -7.55
N ARG A 70 -7.05 -4.43 -7.15
CA ARG A 70 -7.54 -5.03 -5.90
C ARG A 70 -7.14 -6.51 -5.71
N GLY A 71 -7.39 -7.37 -6.70
CA GLY A 71 -7.14 -8.81 -6.55
C GLY A 71 -5.66 -9.15 -6.47
N MET A 72 -4.81 -8.30 -7.06
CA MET A 72 -3.35 -8.48 -7.03
C MET A 72 -2.74 -8.25 -5.65
N PHE A 73 -3.19 -7.22 -4.91
CA PHE A 73 -2.69 -6.97 -3.55
C PHE A 73 -3.05 -8.11 -2.60
N GLU A 74 -4.30 -8.59 -2.66
CA GLU A 74 -4.78 -9.68 -1.80
C GLU A 74 -3.96 -10.95 -2.02
N SER A 75 -3.81 -11.38 -3.28
CA SER A 75 -3.00 -12.56 -3.63
C SER A 75 -1.53 -12.42 -3.21
N PHE A 76 -0.95 -11.22 -3.32
CA PHE A 76 0.42 -10.98 -2.89
C PHE A 76 0.58 -11.06 -1.37
N PHE A 77 -0.32 -10.45 -0.60
CA PHE A 77 -0.27 -10.52 0.86
C PHE A 77 -0.53 -11.91 1.38
N GLU A 78 -1.46 -12.66 0.78
CA GLU A 78 -1.65 -14.07 1.08
C GLU A 78 -0.34 -14.83 0.90
N LYS A 79 0.35 -14.64 -0.23
CA LYS A 79 1.62 -15.32 -0.47
C LYS A 79 2.72 -14.92 0.50
N LEU A 80 2.81 -13.64 0.86
CA LEU A 80 3.78 -13.19 1.86
C LEU A 80 3.48 -13.78 3.24
N LEU A 81 2.21 -13.80 3.66
CA LEU A 81 1.80 -14.36 4.95
C LEU A 81 2.03 -15.87 5.03
N GLU A 82 1.87 -16.61 3.93
CA GLU A 82 2.27 -18.03 3.86
C GLU A 82 3.78 -18.25 4.10
N LEU A 83 4.62 -17.30 3.69
CA LEU A 83 6.07 -17.40 3.80
C LEU A 83 6.62 -16.77 5.09
N ASP A 84 5.82 -15.95 5.78
CA ASP A 84 6.18 -15.19 6.98
C ASP A 84 6.09 -16.02 8.26
N ASN A 85 6.94 -17.05 8.36
CA ASN A 85 6.99 -17.94 9.52
C ASN A 85 7.35 -17.22 10.83
N GLU A 86 7.98 -16.05 10.74
CA GLU A 86 8.41 -15.24 11.89
C GLU A 86 7.39 -14.16 12.28
N ASN A 87 6.23 -14.11 11.61
CA ASN A 87 5.14 -13.17 11.89
C ASN A 87 5.56 -11.69 11.80
N HIS A 88 6.47 -11.33 10.89
CA HIS A 88 6.89 -9.95 10.69
C HIS A 88 5.72 -9.04 10.29
N LEU A 89 4.88 -9.45 9.33
CA LEU A 89 3.71 -8.68 8.87
C LEU A 89 2.67 -8.54 9.98
N TYR A 90 2.47 -9.60 10.77
CA TYR A 90 1.62 -9.53 11.95
C TYR A 90 2.18 -8.49 12.93
N ASN A 91 3.46 -8.52 13.26
CA ASN A 91 4.06 -7.57 14.20
C ASN A 91 3.98 -6.13 13.69
N LEU A 92 4.18 -5.90 12.39
CA LEU A 92 3.98 -4.58 11.78
C LEU A 92 2.55 -4.07 11.98
N VAL A 93 1.54 -4.91 11.74
CA VAL A 93 0.12 -4.51 11.85
C VAL A 93 -0.30 -4.29 13.31
N TRP A 94 0.12 -5.15 14.23
CA TRP A 94 -0.42 -5.19 15.59
C TRP A 94 0.44 -4.50 16.65
N ALA A 95 1.77 -4.49 16.48
CA ALA A 95 2.69 -3.90 17.45
C ALA A 95 3.16 -2.50 17.01
N GLU A 96 3.57 -2.35 15.75
CA GLU A 96 4.22 -1.12 15.27
C GLU A 96 3.22 -0.07 14.77
N PHE A 97 2.34 -0.46 13.85
CA PHE A 97 1.46 0.48 13.13
C PHE A 97 -0.01 0.43 13.55
N SER A 98 -0.34 -0.23 14.66
CA SER A 98 -1.74 -0.46 15.05
C SER A 98 -2.54 0.85 15.20
N SER A 99 -1.96 1.88 15.82
CA SER A 99 -2.57 3.21 15.96
C SER A 99 -2.67 3.95 14.62
N THR A 100 -1.61 3.93 13.82
CA THR A 100 -1.56 4.57 12.49
C THR A 100 -2.59 3.97 11.54
N ILE A 101 -2.73 2.64 11.54
CA ILE A 101 -3.75 1.92 10.77
C ILE A 101 -5.15 2.40 11.18
N ARG A 102 -5.45 2.55 12.48
CA ARG A 102 -6.74 3.05 12.92
C ARG A 102 -7.00 4.49 12.46
N LEU A 103 -6.00 5.37 12.50
CA LEU A 103 -6.12 6.74 11.98
C LEU A 103 -6.41 6.74 10.48
N LEU A 104 -5.65 5.96 9.72
CA LEU A 104 -5.77 5.82 8.28
C LEU A 104 -7.15 5.27 7.87
N LEU A 105 -7.68 4.29 8.60
CA LEU A 105 -9.01 3.73 8.35
C LEU A 105 -10.16 4.73 8.58
N ASN A 106 -9.95 5.72 9.45
CA ASN A 106 -10.92 6.77 9.75
C ASN A 106 -10.77 8.03 8.90
N ASN A 107 -9.80 8.07 7.98
CA ASN A 107 -9.60 9.20 7.08
C ASN A 107 -10.46 9.07 5.81
N GLN A 108 -11.42 9.99 5.63
CA GLN A 108 -12.31 10.03 4.47
C GLN A 108 -11.60 10.48 3.17
N PHE A 109 -10.54 11.28 3.26
CA PHE A 109 -9.83 11.82 2.08
C PHE A 109 -9.05 10.75 1.30
N ILE A 110 -8.84 9.59 1.90
CA ILE A 110 -8.23 8.42 1.27
C ILE A 110 -9.24 7.30 1.03
N PHE A 111 -10.53 7.65 0.95
CA PHE A 111 -11.62 6.74 0.65
C PHE A 111 -12.32 7.15 -0.65
N GLN A 112 -12.19 6.35 -1.71
CA GLN A 112 -12.68 6.71 -3.05
C GLN A 112 -14.14 7.18 -3.09
N PRO A 113 -15.12 6.53 -2.42
CA PRO A 113 -16.51 7.02 -2.44
C PRO A 113 -16.71 8.45 -1.90
N PHE A 114 -15.84 8.93 -1.01
CA PHE A 114 -15.90 10.35 -0.59
C PHE A 114 -15.66 11.28 -1.79
N TRP A 115 -14.70 10.96 -2.65
CA TRP A 115 -14.43 11.74 -3.86
C TRP A 115 -15.49 11.54 -4.94
N ASP A 116 -16.07 10.34 -5.04
CA ASP A 116 -17.19 10.09 -5.95
C ASP A 116 -18.39 10.99 -5.59
N TYR A 117 -18.63 11.22 -4.30
CA TYR A 117 -19.61 12.21 -3.82
C TYR A 117 -19.20 13.65 -4.15
N GLN A 118 -17.96 14.07 -3.89
CA GLN A 118 -17.48 15.42 -4.24
C GLN A 118 -17.62 15.70 -5.74
N ASN A 119 -17.51 14.66 -6.58
CA ASN A 119 -17.68 14.73 -8.03
C ASN A 119 -19.14 14.58 -8.49
N GLY A 120 -20.12 14.48 -7.57
CA GLY A 120 -21.55 14.35 -7.89
C GLY A 120 -21.96 13.01 -8.51
N ILE A 121 -21.17 11.95 -8.35
CA ILE A 121 -21.43 10.62 -8.92
C ILE A 121 -22.40 9.83 -8.04
N ILE A 122 -22.32 9.99 -6.72
CA ILE A 122 -23.17 9.30 -5.73
C ILE A 122 -23.72 10.29 -4.70
N ALA A 123 -24.78 9.88 -3.98
CA ALA A 123 -25.38 10.71 -2.95
C ALA A 123 -24.54 10.76 -1.66
N GLU A 124 -24.78 11.75 -0.81
CA GLU A 124 -24.04 11.90 0.44
C GLU A 124 -24.29 10.70 1.39
N GLU A 125 -25.51 10.19 1.39
CA GLU A 125 -25.92 9.07 2.24
C GLU A 125 -25.18 7.78 1.87
N ASP A 126 -24.94 7.58 0.56
CA ASP A 126 -24.31 6.38 0.02
C ASP A 126 -22.86 6.26 0.49
N TRP A 127 -22.04 7.31 0.30
CA TRP A 127 -20.63 7.24 0.69
C TRP A 127 -20.47 7.15 2.22
N LYS A 128 -21.35 7.81 2.98
CA LYS A 128 -21.36 7.72 4.46
C LYS A 128 -21.71 6.31 4.92
N ALA A 129 -22.70 5.66 4.30
CA ALA A 129 -23.06 4.28 4.58
C ALA A 129 -21.89 3.33 4.27
N ASP A 130 -21.28 3.47 3.09
CA ASP A 130 -20.13 2.68 2.67
C ASP A 130 -18.91 2.88 3.56
N PHE A 131 -18.65 4.12 3.99
CA PHE A 131 -17.55 4.43 4.89
C PHE A 131 -17.75 3.78 6.26
N ASN A 132 -18.97 3.85 6.81
CA ASN A 132 -19.32 3.18 8.05
C ASN A 132 -19.21 1.65 7.95
N ASN A 133 -19.66 1.06 6.84
CA ASN A 133 -19.51 -0.38 6.58
C ASN A 133 -18.04 -0.77 6.45
N SER A 134 -17.23 0.02 5.76
CA SER A 134 -15.79 -0.20 5.63
C SER A 134 -15.08 -0.11 6.98
N LYS A 135 -15.45 0.83 7.86
CA LYS A 135 -14.92 0.92 9.23
C LYS A 135 -15.31 -0.29 10.06
N LYS A 136 -16.57 -0.75 9.99
CA LYS A 136 -17.02 -1.97 10.69
C LYS A 136 -16.24 -3.19 10.25
N ARG A 137 -16.05 -3.39 8.95
CA ARG A 137 -15.25 -4.51 8.41
C ARG A 137 -13.79 -4.45 8.88
N ALA A 138 -13.18 -3.26 8.88
CA ALA A 138 -11.83 -3.10 9.39
C ALA A 138 -11.73 -3.34 10.91
N ALA A 139 -12.71 -2.88 11.69
CA ALA A 139 -12.81 -3.13 13.13
C ALA A 139 -12.97 -4.63 13.44
N GLN A 140 -13.75 -5.37 12.65
CA GLN A 140 -13.83 -6.84 12.76
C GLN A 140 -12.50 -7.51 12.44
N GLY A 141 -11.81 -7.08 11.39
CA GLY A 141 -10.45 -7.54 11.08
C GLY A 141 -9.48 -7.26 12.23
N LEU A 142 -9.56 -6.07 12.82
CA LEU A 142 -8.80 -5.66 14.00
C LEU A 142 -9.09 -6.53 15.23
N GLY A 143 -10.35 -6.83 15.52
CA GLY A 143 -10.77 -7.64 16.67
C GLY A 143 -10.37 -9.12 16.53
N ASN A 144 -10.45 -9.66 15.31
CA ASN A 144 -10.14 -11.07 15.03
C ASN A 144 -8.66 -11.32 14.69
N LYS A 145 -7.80 -10.30 14.81
CA LYS A 145 -6.39 -10.35 14.41
C LYS A 145 -6.16 -10.86 12.97
N ASN A 146 -7.08 -10.52 12.07
CA ASN A 146 -7.04 -10.95 10.68
C ASN A 146 -6.10 -10.03 9.87
N THR A 147 -4.81 -10.35 9.87
CA THR A 147 -3.77 -9.61 9.15
C THR A 147 -4.07 -9.41 7.65
N PRO A 148 -4.45 -10.45 6.86
CA PRO A 148 -4.78 -10.26 5.44
C PRO A 148 -5.89 -9.24 5.21
N LEU A 149 -6.99 -9.33 5.98
CA LEU A 149 -8.12 -8.41 5.85
C LEU A 149 -7.73 -6.97 6.22
N VAL A 150 -6.93 -6.78 7.26
CA VAL A 150 -6.47 -5.44 7.64
C VAL A 150 -5.58 -4.85 6.56
N LEU A 151 -4.62 -5.62 6.05
CA LEU A 151 -3.74 -5.19 4.96
C LEU A 151 -4.52 -4.85 3.70
N SER A 152 -5.53 -5.65 3.31
CA SER A 152 -6.33 -5.35 2.11
C SER A 152 -7.11 -4.05 2.23
N VAL A 153 -7.66 -3.74 3.40
CA VAL A 153 -8.36 -2.45 3.62
C VAL A 153 -7.36 -1.29 3.64
N VAL A 154 -6.22 -1.43 4.30
CA VAL A 154 -5.17 -0.40 4.36
C VAL A 154 -4.66 -0.08 2.96
N PHE A 155 -4.29 -1.09 2.17
CA PHE A 155 -3.76 -0.86 0.82
C PHE A 155 -4.78 -0.26 -0.14
N ARG A 156 -6.09 -0.51 0.05
CA ARG A 156 -7.14 0.22 -0.68
C ARG A 156 -7.16 1.72 -0.38
N ARG A 157 -6.88 2.11 0.87
CA ARG A 157 -6.79 3.52 1.28
C ARG A 157 -5.54 4.16 0.69
N VAL A 158 -4.39 3.47 0.81
CA VAL A 158 -3.12 3.91 0.23
C VAL A 158 -3.20 4.05 -1.29
N TYR A 159 -3.90 3.13 -1.96
CA TYR A 159 -4.15 3.20 -3.40
C TYR A 159 -4.94 4.46 -3.79
N THR A 160 -5.96 4.82 -3.01
CA THR A 160 -6.73 6.05 -3.23
C THR A 160 -5.82 7.27 -3.09
N LEU A 161 -4.98 7.32 -2.05
CA LEU A 161 -4.00 8.39 -1.86
C LEU A 161 -3.04 8.52 -3.05
N ARG A 162 -2.50 7.40 -3.54
CA ARG A 162 -1.65 7.37 -4.74
C ARG A 162 -2.37 7.94 -5.95
N ASN A 163 -3.63 7.61 -6.15
CA ASN A 163 -4.39 8.15 -7.27
C ASN A 163 -4.60 9.65 -7.15
N GLN A 164 -4.87 10.16 -5.95
CA GLN A 164 -4.97 11.60 -5.71
C GLN A 164 -3.66 12.31 -6.06
N ILE A 165 -2.51 11.80 -5.60
CA ILE A 165 -1.21 12.44 -5.87
C ILE A 165 -0.84 12.35 -7.36
N ILE A 166 -0.94 11.16 -7.97
CA ILE A 166 -0.46 10.94 -9.35
C ILE A 166 -1.36 11.59 -10.40
N HIS A 167 -2.66 11.66 -10.16
CA HIS A 167 -3.61 12.21 -11.14
C HIS A 167 -3.97 13.67 -10.85
N GLY A 168 -3.27 14.33 -9.91
CA GLY A 168 -3.44 15.76 -9.63
C GLY A 168 -4.69 16.11 -8.83
N GLY A 169 -5.28 15.13 -8.12
CA GLY A 169 -6.35 15.36 -7.15
C GLY A 169 -5.86 15.85 -5.78
N ALA A 170 -4.56 15.76 -5.51
CA ALA A 170 -3.89 16.39 -4.38
C ALA A 170 -3.03 17.56 -4.86
N THR A 171 -3.00 18.64 -4.07
CA THR A 171 -2.14 19.79 -4.33
C THR A 171 -0.84 19.67 -3.54
N TRP A 172 0.28 19.89 -4.22
CA TRP A 172 1.60 19.92 -3.59
C TRP A 172 1.77 21.17 -2.72
N ASN A 173 2.24 20.98 -1.49
CA ASN A 173 2.70 22.03 -0.58
C ASN A 173 1.67 23.16 -0.31
N ILE A 174 0.46 22.80 0.13
CA ILE A 174 -0.49 23.80 0.65
C ILE A 174 -0.19 24.05 2.13
N ASP A 175 0.41 25.21 2.43
CA ASP A 175 0.02 25.98 3.61
C ASP A 175 -1.39 26.50 3.33
N LEU A 176 -2.41 25.92 3.98
CA LEU A 176 -3.73 26.55 3.96
C LEU A 176 -3.58 27.83 4.80
N PRO A 177 -3.99 29.01 4.29
CA PRO A 177 -4.19 30.13 5.20
C PRO A 177 -5.19 29.67 6.27
N GLN A 178 -4.80 29.80 7.53
CA GLN A 178 -5.69 29.57 8.68
C GLN A 178 -6.95 30.43 8.59
#